data_AF-A0A2M8N7V3-F1
#
_entry.id   AF-A0A2M8N7V3-F1
#
_cell.length_a   1.000
_cell.length_b   1.000
_cell.length_c   1.000
_cell.angle_alpha   90.00
_cell.angle_beta   90.00
_cell.angle_gamma   90.00
#
_symmetry.space_group_name_H-M   'P 1'
#
loop_
_entity.id
_entity.type
_entity.pdbx_description
1 polymer ?
#
loop_
_entity_poly.entity_id
_entity_poly.type
_entity_poly.pdbx_seq_one_letter_code
_entity_poly.pdbx_strand_id
1 'polypeptide(L)'
;MRRFLIFAILLITFVSVFRLSRIADDWHYIVSAEPGQLIYATSFDGDMTDWTQDEGTRLSTGVVDGAMQITVTTSGSGIFSVIEPYMRDFDLTVTTQAIDGPLDNAYGVVFRQRQVTTYAWFDL
;
A
#
# COMPACT_ATOMS: atom_id res chain seq x y z
N MET A 1 -9.29 7.88 -47.95
CA MET A 1 -9.70 8.76 -46.83
C MET A 1 -10.49 8.05 -45.74
N ARG A 2 -11.57 7.28 -46.03
CA ARG A 2 -12.37 6.56 -45.01
C ARG A 2 -11.56 5.70 -44.03
N ARG A 3 -10.58 4.95 -44.53
CA ARG A 3 -9.70 4.11 -43.69
C ARG A 3 -8.84 4.95 -42.74
N PHE A 4 -8.29 6.08 -43.20
CA PHE A 4 -7.51 7.00 -42.37
C PHE A 4 -8.35 7.66 -41.27
N LEU A 5 -9.61 8.02 -41.56
CA LEU A 5 -10.55 8.53 -40.55
C LEU A 5 -10.84 7.49 -39.48
N ILE A 6 -11.07 6.24 -39.87
CA ILE A 6 -11.28 5.13 -38.91
C ILE A 6 -10.05 4.95 -38.03
N PHE A 7 -8.85 4.93 -38.61
CA PHE A 7 -7.60 4.83 -37.84
C PHE A 7 -7.41 6.01 -36.89
N ALA A 8 -7.67 7.24 -37.33
CA ALA A 8 -7.56 8.42 -36.50
C ALA A 8 -8.55 8.38 -35.31
N ILE A 9 -9.79 7.95 -35.54
CA ILE A 9 -10.79 7.79 -34.47
C ILE A 9 -10.34 6.72 -33.47
N LEU A 10 -9.89 5.56 -33.94
CA LEU A 10 -9.41 4.49 -33.04
C LEU A 10 -8.21 4.95 -32.21
N LEU A 11 -7.27 5.69 -32.82
CA LEU A 11 -6.11 6.23 -32.12
C LEU A 11 -6.54 7.25 -31.05
N ILE A 12 -7.45 8.17 -31.37
CA ILE A 12 -7.96 9.16 -30.42
C ILE A 12 -8.68 8.46 -29.26
N THR A 13 -9.53 7.48 -29.55
CA THR A 13 -10.23 6.70 -28.51
C THR A 13 -9.24 5.97 -27.62
N PHE A 14 -8.23 5.30 -28.20
CA PHE A 14 -7.20 4.61 -27.44
C PHE A 14 -6.43 5.55 -26.51
N VAL A 15 -5.96 6.69 -27.03
CA VAL A 15 -5.26 7.70 -26.23
C VAL A 15 -6.16 8.25 -25.13
N SER A 16 -7.44 8.49 -25.42
CA SER A 16 -8.40 9.01 -24.44
C SER A 16 -8.62 8.01 -23.30
N VAL A 17 -8.87 6.74 -23.63
CA VAL A 17 -9.05 5.67 -22.64
C VAL A 17 -7.78 5.48 -21.80
N PHE A 18 -6.60 5.47 -22.43
CA PHE A 18 -5.33 5.34 -21.72
C PHE A 18 -5.05 6.51 -20.77
N ARG A 19 -5.45 7.73 -21.15
CA ARG A 19 -5.31 8.91 -20.28
C ARG A 19 -6.31 8.88 -19.13
N LEU A 20 -7.55 8.46 -19.39
CA LEU A 20 -8.58 8.31 -18.37
C LEU A 20 -8.23 7.22 -17.35
N SER A 21 -7.69 6.07 -17.79
CA SER A 21 -7.31 4.99 -16.89
C SER A 21 -6.26 5.48 -15.87
N ARG A 22 -5.26 6.23 -16.33
CA ARG A 22 -4.24 6.80 -15.43
C ARG A 22 -4.78 7.81 -14.43
N ILE A 23 -5.86 8.52 -14.74
CA ILE A 23 -6.51 9.43 -13.80
C ILE A 23 -7.36 8.64 -12.80
N ALA A 24 -8.04 7.60 -13.28
CA ALA A 24 -8.86 6.72 -12.46
C ALA A 24 -8.01 5.87 -11.50
N ASP A 25 -6.77 5.53 -11.85
CA ASP A 25 -5.84 4.82 -10.96
C ASP A 25 -5.56 5.62 -9.66
N ASP A 26 -5.65 6.95 -9.69
CA ASP A 26 -5.51 7.80 -8.50
C ASP A 26 -6.84 7.95 -7.72
N TRP A 27 -7.95 7.43 -8.23
CA TRP A 27 -9.28 7.57 -7.61
C TRP A 27 -9.51 6.48 -6.60
N HIS A 28 -9.25 6.81 -5.34
CA HIS A 28 -9.60 5.96 -4.21
C HIS A 28 -10.68 6.62 -3.36
N TYR A 29 -11.58 5.78 -2.84
CA TYR A 29 -12.51 6.22 -1.81
C TYR A 29 -11.71 6.50 -0.53
N ILE A 30 -11.66 7.78 -0.13
CA ILE A 30 -11.01 8.18 1.11
C ILE A 30 -12.02 8.05 2.24
N VAL A 31 -11.66 7.32 3.30
CA VAL A 31 -12.49 7.21 4.50
C VAL A 31 -12.69 8.60 5.10
N SER A 32 -13.94 9.04 5.16
CA SER A 32 -14.32 10.32 5.75
C SER A 32 -14.52 10.19 7.25
N ALA A 33 -13.97 11.14 8.02
CA ALA A 33 -14.07 11.14 9.47
C ALA A 33 -13.99 12.56 10.04
N GLU A 34 -14.58 12.75 11.22
CA GLU A 34 -14.44 13.98 11.98
C GLU A 34 -13.11 14.04 12.75
N PRO A 35 -12.58 15.23 13.08
CA PRO A 35 -11.38 15.35 13.89
C PRO A 35 -11.48 14.58 15.22
N GLY A 36 -10.49 13.73 15.52
CA GLY A 36 -10.46 12.90 16.72
C GLY A 36 -11.30 11.61 16.66
N GLN A 37 -12.00 11.37 15.56
CA GLN A 37 -12.73 10.11 15.36
C GLN A 37 -11.75 8.96 15.07
N LEU A 38 -11.93 7.84 15.77
CA LEU A 38 -11.22 6.59 15.43
C LEU A 38 -11.80 6.02 14.13
N ILE A 39 -10.96 5.96 13.10
CA ILE A 39 -11.34 5.47 11.75
C ILE A 39 -10.97 4.02 11.52
N TYR A 40 -9.94 3.54 12.20
CA TYR A 40 -9.42 2.20 12.06
C TYR A 40 -8.59 1.83 13.29
N ALA A 41 -8.74 0.58 13.74
CA ALA A 41 -7.90 -0.03 14.75
C ALA A 41 -7.87 -1.54 14.51
N THR A 42 -6.72 -2.15 14.72
CA THR A 42 -6.56 -3.60 14.69
C THR A 42 -5.55 -4.02 15.75
N SER A 43 -5.83 -5.15 16.41
CA SER A 43 -4.85 -5.89 17.20
C SER A 43 -4.28 -7.07 16.42
N PHE A 44 -4.63 -7.24 15.13
CA PHE A 44 -4.33 -8.42 14.33
C PHE A 44 -4.89 -9.74 14.90
N ASP A 45 -5.87 -9.66 15.81
CA ASP A 45 -6.61 -10.83 16.28
C ASP A 45 -7.68 -11.23 15.26
N GLY A 46 -7.59 -12.45 14.71
CA GLY A 46 -8.55 -12.99 13.74
C GLY A 46 -8.12 -12.86 12.27
N ASP A 47 -9.08 -13.00 11.36
CA ASP A 47 -8.80 -13.00 9.92
C ASP A 47 -8.52 -11.58 9.42
N MET A 48 -7.27 -11.29 9.02
CA MET A 48 -6.89 -10.00 8.45
C MET A 48 -6.91 -10.01 6.92
N THR A 49 -8.11 -9.81 6.37
CA THR A 49 -8.32 -9.69 4.91
C THR A 49 -8.06 -8.29 4.37
N ASP A 50 -8.07 -7.29 5.24
CA ASP A 50 -7.87 -5.88 4.93
C ASP A 50 -6.38 -5.49 4.81
N TRP A 51 -5.46 -6.35 5.25
CA TRP A 51 -4.03 -6.18 5.07
C TRP A 51 -3.47 -7.10 4.00
N THR A 52 -2.54 -6.57 3.22
CA THR A 52 -1.82 -7.35 2.21
C THR A 52 -0.85 -8.30 2.90
N GLN A 53 -1.04 -9.60 2.66
CA GLN A 53 -0.19 -10.66 3.17
C GLN A 53 0.54 -11.33 2.00
N ASP A 54 1.82 -11.64 2.16
CA ASP A 54 2.68 -12.28 1.17
C ASP A 54 3.42 -13.45 1.83
N GLU A 55 3.22 -14.66 1.30
CA GLU A 55 3.84 -15.89 1.77
C GLU A 55 5.18 -16.20 1.07
N GLY A 56 5.86 -15.16 0.57
CA GLY A 56 7.16 -15.29 -0.07
C GLY A 56 8.22 -15.93 0.83
N THR A 57 9.16 -16.67 0.21
CA THR A 57 10.23 -17.37 0.95
C THR A 57 11.33 -16.44 1.47
N ARG A 58 11.49 -15.25 0.87
CA ARG A 58 12.56 -14.30 1.19
C ARG A 58 12.08 -12.98 1.78
N LEU A 59 10.88 -12.58 1.38
CA LEU A 59 10.17 -11.42 1.86
C LEU A 59 8.77 -11.94 2.16
N SER A 60 8.31 -11.77 3.39
CA SER A 60 6.96 -12.19 3.76
C SER A 60 6.31 -11.19 4.71
N THR A 61 4.99 -11.11 4.61
CA THR A 61 4.13 -10.38 5.53
C THR A 61 2.98 -11.31 5.92
N GLY A 62 2.73 -11.47 7.21
CA GLY A 62 1.67 -12.33 7.69
C GLY A 62 1.38 -12.13 9.17
N VAL A 63 0.17 -12.48 9.59
CA VAL A 63 -0.22 -12.41 11.01
C VAL A 63 0.30 -13.64 11.75
N VAL A 64 1.12 -13.42 12.78
CA VAL A 64 1.65 -14.46 13.66
C VAL A 64 1.44 -14.03 15.10
N ASP A 65 0.85 -14.91 15.91
CA ASP A 65 0.59 -14.68 17.34
C ASP A 65 -0.12 -13.34 17.66
N GLY A 66 -1.06 -12.91 16.81
CA GLY A 66 -1.81 -11.67 17.00
C GLY A 66 -1.00 -10.41 16.69
N ALA A 67 0.01 -10.50 15.82
CA ALA A 67 0.74 -9.33 15.32
C ALA A 67 1.07 -9.50 13.83
N MET A 68 1.10 -8.39 13.10
CA MET A 68 1.70 -8.38 11.76
C MET A 68 3.21 -8.61 11.87
N GLN A 69 3.67 -9.74 11.37
CA GLN A 69 5.09 -10.07 11.26
C GLN A 69 5.57 -9.81 9.83
N ILE A 70 6.68 -9.09 9.73
CA ILE A 70 7.36 -8.81 8.47
C ILE A 70 8.74 -9.46 8.51
N THR A 71 9.05 -10.30 7.52
CA THR A 71 10.35 -10.99 7.43
C THR A 71 11.08 -10.56 6.16
N VAL A 72 12.34 -10.18 6.31
CA VAL A 72 13.24 -9.81 5.21
C VAL A 72 14.55 -10.57 5.38
N THR A 73 14.81 -11.55 4.50
CA THR A 73 16.04 -12.36 4.54
C THR A 73 17.04 -11.97 3.45
N THR A 74 16.69 -11.03 2.58
CA THR A 74 17.54 -10.55 1.48
C THR A 74 18.05 -9.15 1.78
N SER A 75 19.38 -8.98 1.78
CA SER A 75 20.00 -7.67 2.03
C SER A 75 19.66 -6.66 0.93
N GLY A 76 19.46 -5.40 1.34
CA GLY A 76 19.11 -4.31 0.42
C GLY A 76 17.69 -4.37 -0.14
N SER A 77 16.85 -5.27 0.39
CA SER A 77 15.44 -5.38 0.04
C SER A 77 14.55 -4.87 1.17
N GLY A 78 13.32 -4.49 0.82
CA GLY A 78 12.27 -4.15 1.78
C GLY A 78 10.94 -4.68 1.29
N ILE A 79 10.02 -4.88 2.23
CA ILE A 79 8.63 -5.23 1.97
C ILE A 79 7.76 -4.45 2.95
N PHE A 80 6.52 -4.22 2.57
CA PHE A 80 5.52 -3.57 3.39
C PHE A 80 4.20 -4.33 3.26
N SER A 81 3.43 -4.35 4.34
CA SER A 81 2.04 -4.78 4.30
C SER A 81 1.17 -3.53 4.16
N VAL A 82 0.26 -3.52 3.18
CA VAL A 82 -0.62 -2.37 2.90
C VAL A 82 -2.02 -2.69 3.36
N ILE A 83 -2.65 -1.75 4.05
CA ILE A 83 -4.05 -1.80 4.42
C ILE A 83 -4.94 -1.29 3.27
N GLU A 84 -6.09 -1.92 3.03
CA GLU A 84 -7.01 -1.60 1.94
C GLU A 84 -7.68 -0.20 2.00
N PRO A 85 -8.17 0.31 3.15
CA PRO A 85 -8.84 1.59 3.20
C PRO A 85 -7.86 2.76 3.04
N TYR A 86 -8.23 3.70 2.17
CA TYR A 86 -7.43 4.89 1.92
C TYR A 86 -7.74 5.98 2.94
N MET A 87 -6.71 6.47 3.61
CA MET A 87 -6.77 7.55 4.60
C MET A 87 -5.86 8.69 4.14
N ARG A 88 -6.34 9.94 4.24
CA ARG A 88 -5.59 11.12 3.77
C ARG A 88 -4.89 11.85 4.90
N ASP A 89 -5.67 12.22 5.91
CA ASP A 89 -5.25 13.01 7.06
C ASP A 89 -5.61 12.19 8.31
N PHE A 90 -4.61 11.79 9.08
CA PHE A 90 -4.78 10.93 10.24
C PHE A 90 -3.62 11.11 11.21
N ASP A 91 -3.89 10.81 12.48
CA ASP A 91 -2.89 10.56 13.50
C ASP A 91 -2.73 9.04 13.66
N LEU A 92 -1.48 8.57 13.79
CA LEU A 92 -1.18 7.15 13.92
C LEU A 92 -0.51 6.86 15.25
N THR A 93 -0.96 5.80 15.91
CA THR A 93 -0.24 5.14 17.01
C THR A 93 -0.07 3.68 16.64
N VAL A 94 1.16 3.18 16.74
CA VAL A 94 1.50 1.79 16.46
C VAL A 94 2.44 1.27 17.54
N THR A 95 2.30 -0.01 17.89
CA THR A 95 3.26 -0.72 18.73
C THR A 95 4.03 -1.67 17.82
N THR A 96 5.35 -1.54 17.79
CA THR A 96 6.24 -2.36 16.95
C THR A 96 7.43 -2.84 17.76
N GLN A 97 8.00 -3.99 17.37
CA GLN A 97 9.20 -4.52 17.99
C GLN A 97 10.04 -5.27 16.96
N ALA A 98 11.36 -5.04 16.96
CA ALA A 98 12.31 -5.91 16.28
C ALA A 98 12.44 -7.24 17.04
N ILE A 99 12.11 -8.36 16.38
CA ILE A 99 12.13 -9.70 16.97
C ILE A 99 13.47 -10.41 16.69
N ASP A 100 14.03 -10.19 15.50
CA ASP A 100 15.30 -10.79 15.04
C ASP A 100 15.96 -9.89 13.98
N GLY A 101 17.20 -10.22 13.59
CA GLY A 101 17.95 -9.58 12.52
C GLY A 101 19.14 -8.73 13.01
N PRO A 102 19.93 -8.20 12.07
CA PRO A 102 21.07 -7.36 12.39
C PRO A 102 20.64 -6.00 12.95
N LEU A 103 21.49 -5.36 13.75
CA LEU A 103 21.27 -4.00 14.28
C LEU A 103 21.27 -2.93 13.16
N ASP A 104 21.92 -3.21 12.04
CA ASP A 104 21.92 -2.36 10.85
C ASP A 104 20.73 -2.72 9.95
N ASN A 105 19.52 -2.54 10.50
CA ASN A 105 18.26 -2.73 9.80
C ASN A 105 17.25 -1.65 10.26
N ALA A 106 16.25 -1.40 9.43
CA ALA A 106 15.24 -0.37 9.65
C ALA A 106 13.84 -0.97 9.51
N TYR A 107 12.93 -0.56 10.38
CA TYR A 107 11.53 -0.93 10.33
C TYR A 107 10.69 0.24 10.84
N GLY A 108 9.46 0.32 10.34
CA GLY A 108 8.59 1.43 10.67
C GLY A 108 7.32 1.44 9.85
N VAL A 109 6.71 2.62 9.75
CA VAL A 109 5.44 2.80 9.04
C VAL A 109 5.65 3.60 7.77
N VAL A 110 5.01 3.12 6.71
CA VAL A 110 4.91 3.79 5.42
C VAL A 110 3.54 4.42 5.29
N PHE A 111 3.48 5.69 4.91
CA PHE A 111 2.22 6.40 4.70
C PHE A 111 2.26 7.27 3.44
N ARG A 112 1.07 7.70 2.99
CA ARG A 112 0.89 8.45 1.72
C ARG A 112 1.53 7.75 0.52
N GLN A 113 1.53 6.42 0.55
CA GLN A 113 1.98 5.60 -0.56
C GLN A 113 1.05 5.82 -1.75
N ARG A 114 1.59 6.35 -2.85
CA ARG A 114 0.87 6.49 -4.13
C ARG A 114 1.15 5.33 -5.08
N GLN A 115 2.39 4.84 -5.02
CA GLN A 115 2.87 3.68 -5.78
C GLN A 115 3.90 2.97 -4.90
N VAL A 116 4.21 1.71 -5.19
CA VAL A 116 5.28 0.93 -4.52
C VAL A 116 6.61 1.70 -4.46
N THR A 117 6.86 2.60 -5.42
CA THR A 117 8.08 3.40 -5.55
C THR A 117 7.96 4.83 -5.01
N THR A 118 6.77 5.30 -4.64
CA THR A 118 6.53 6.68 -4.18
C THR A 118 5.81 6.65 -2.83
N TYR A 119 6.58 6.80 -1.76
CA TYR A 119 6.10 6.75 -0.39
C TYR A 119 6.90 7.66 0.55
N ALA A 120 6.30 8.01 1.68
CA ALA A 120 7.00 8.57 2.84
C ALA A 120 7.10 7.47 3.91
N TRP A 121 8.21 7.45 4.65
CA TRP A 121 8.45 6.45 5.67
C TRP A 121 9.05 7.12 6.92
N PHE A 122 8.81 6.51 8.07
CA PHE A 122 9.36 6.91 9.35
C PHE A 122 10.00 5.70 10.04
N ASP A 123 11.25 5.85 10.48
CA ASP A 123 11.98 4.85 11.23
C ASP A 123 11.75 4.97 12.74
N LEU A 124 11.63 3.82 13.40
CA LEU A 124 11.38 3.69 14.84
C LEU A 124 12.63 3.29 15.62
#